data_AF-A0A973GT67-F1
#
_entry.id   AF-A0A973GT67-F1
#
_cell.length_a   1.000
_cell.length_b   1.000
_cell.length_c   1.000
_cell.angle_alpha   90.00
_cell.angle_beta   90.00
_cell.angle_gamma   90.00
#
_symmetry.space_group_name_H-M   'P 1'
#
loop_
_entity.id
_entity.type
_entity.pdbx_description
1 polymer ?
#
loop_
_entity_poly.entity_id
_entity_poly.type
_entity_poly.pdbx_seq_one_letter_code
_entity_poly.pdbx_strand_id
1 'polypeptide(L)' 'MTTAIKTRKQFILEQDKIRRVKKIVNARTDTEAITRALDIIIENTRIETMFRSIRGKGSVRDVYGRTAK' A
#
# COMPACT_ATOMS: atom_id res chain seq x y z
N MET A 1 -15.97 14.50 -8.84
CA MET A 1 -14.66 13.83 -9.00
C MET A 1 -13.58 14.78 -8.53
N THR A 2 -12.97 14.54 -7.37
CA THR A 2 -11.94 15.43 -6.82
C THR A 2 -10.63 15.15 -7.53
N THR A 3 -10.27 15.99 -8.50
CA THR A 3 -9.03 15.84 -9.26
C THR A 3 -7.85 16.15 -8.32
N ALA A 4 -7.02 15.15 -8.02
CA ALA A 4 -5.81 15.37 -7.24
C ALA A 4 -4.88 16.34 -8.00
N ILE A 5 -4.39 17.37 -7.31
CA ILE A 5 -3.44 18.33 -7.88
C ILE A 5 -2.13 17.60 -8.19
N LYS A 6 -1.79 17.50 -9.47
CA LYS A 6 -0.55 16.86 -9.93
C LYS A 6 0.52 17.93 -10.18
N THR A 7 1.63 17.83 -9.46
CA THR A 7 2.79 18.71 -9.66
C THR A 7 3.94 17.90 -10.24
N ARG A 8 4.53 18.37 -11.35
CA ARG A 8 5.74 17.76 -11.92
C ARG A 8 6.92 18.00 -10.98
N LYS A 9 7.61 16.92 -10.61
CA LYS A 9 8.87 16.96 -9.86
C LYS A 9 9.93 16.16 -10.61
N GLN A 10 11.18 16.58 -10.53
CA GLN A 10 12.32 15.88 -11.12
C GLN A 10 13.10 15.20 -10.00
N PHE A 11 13.34 13.90 -10.15
CA PHE A 11 14.07 13.09 -9.17
C PHE A 11 15.15 12.29 -9.88
N ILE A 12 16.28 12.10 -9.20
CA ILE A 12 17.33 11.15 -9.61
C ILE A 12 17.11 9.90 -8.78
N LEU A 13 16.73 8.81 -9.44
CA LEU A 13 16.36 7.55 -8.82
C LEU A 13 17.14 6.40 -9.47
N GLU A 14 17.43 5.36 -8.70
CA GLU A 14 18.09 4.16 -9.23
C GLU A 14 17.17 3.41 -10.20
N GLN A 15 17.61 3.25 -11.44
CA GLN A 15 16.84 2.62 -12.51
C GLN A 15 16.43 1.18 -12.16
N ASP A 16 17.29 0.41 -11.50
CA ASP A 16 16.99 -0.97 -11.12
C ASP A 16 15.89 -1.07 -10.08
N LYS A 17 15.83 -0.13 -9.13
CA LYS A 17 14.72 -0.05 -8.17
C LYS A 17 13.40 0.22 -8.89
N ILE A 18 13.36 1.18 -9.81
CA ILE A 18 12.16 1.49 -10.60
C ILE A 18 11.71 0.26 -11.40
N ARG A 19 12.66 -0.44 -12.05
CA ARG A 19 12.36 -1.65 -12.83
C ARG A 19 11.76 -2.77 -11.97
N ARG A 20 12.25 -2.96 -10.74
CA ARG A 20 11.68 -3.93 -9.79
C ARG A 20 10.29 -3.52 -9.35
N VAL A 21 10.11 -2.26 -8.95
CA VAL A 21 8.80 -1.73 -8.53
C VAL A 21 7.77 -1.88 -9.65
N LYS A 22 8.13 -1.53 -10.89
CA LYS A 22 7.28 -1.66 -12.06
C LYS A 22 6.77 -3.08 -12.29
N LYS A 23 7.60 -4.09 -12.04
CA LYS A 23 7.20 -5.52 -12.07
C LYS A 23 6.26 -5.86 -10.90
N ILE A 24 6.56 -5.41 -9.69
CA ILE A 24 5.74 -5.68 -8.48
C ILE A 24 4.32 -5.13 -8.66
N VAL A 25 4.20 -3.88 -9.13
CA VAL A 25 2.90 -3.19 -9.23
C VAL A 25 2.25 -3.32 -10.62
N ASN A 26 2.85 -4.12 -11.51
CA ASN A 26 2.45 -4.34 -12.89
C ASN A 26 2.06 -3.03 -13.62
N ALA A 27 2.99 -2.07 -13.63
CA ALA A 27 2.79 -0.75 -14.23
C ALA A 27 3.41 -0.65 -15.63
N ARG A 28 2.78 0.15 -16.50
CA ARG A 28 3.25 0.38 -17.86
C ARG A 28 4.33 1.47 -17.92
N THR A 29 4.22 2.48 -17.07
CA THR A 29 5.15 3.62 -17.00
C THR A 29 5.82 3.73 -15.64
N ASP A 30 6.96 4.41 -15.60
CA ASP A 30 7.73 4.57 -14.37
C ASP A 30 7.00 5.51 -13.40
N THR A 31 6.33 6.53 -13.92
CA THR A 31 5.43 7.40 -13.14
C THR A 31 4.32 6.60 -12.47
N GLU A 32 3.64 5.74 -13.24
CA GLU A 32 2.58 4.88 -12.71
C GLU A 32 3.12 3.90 -11.66
N ALA A 33 4.31 3.35 -11.88
CA ALA A 33 4.95 2.45 -10.93
C ALA A 33 5.19 3.15 -9.58
N ILE A 34 5.72 4.38 -9.63
CA ILE A 34 5.99 5.18 -8.42
C ILE A 34 4.68 5.59 -7.74
N THR A 35 3.67 6.05 -8.49
CA THR A 35 2.38 6.42 -7.91
C THR A 35 1.72 5.23 -7.19
N ARG A 36 1.63 4.07 -7.84
CA ARG A 36 1.06 2.86 -7.21
C ARG A 36 1.85 2.40 -5.98
N ALA A 37 3.18 2.49 -6.03
CA ALA A 37 4.01 2.13 -4.89
C ALA A 37 3.76 3.05 -3.68
N LEU A 38 3.60 4.35 -3.91
CA LEU A 38 3.24 5.30 -2.85
C LEU A 38 1.87 4.97 -2.26
N ASP A 39 0.87 4.70 -3.10
CA ASP A 39 -0.47 4.33 -2.66
C ASP A 39 -0.44 3.07 -1.79
N ILE A 40 0.28 2.02 -2.21
CA ILE A 40 0.43 0.78 -1.44
C ILE A 40 1.05 1.03 -0.07
N ILE A 41 2.09 1.88 0.02
CA ILE A 41 2.74 2.19 1.31
C ILE A 41 1.80 2.96 2.23
N ILE A 42 1.03 3.91 1.69
CA ILE A 42 0.04 4.67 2.45
C ILE A 42 -1.03 3.72 3.01
N GLU A 43 -1.56 2.82 2.18
CA GLU A 43 -2.58 1.87 2.61
C GLU A 43 -2.03 0.83 3.59
N ASN A 44 -0.83 0.30 3.37
CA ASN A 44 -0.17 -0.59 4.32
C ASN A 44 0.00 0.06 5.69
N THR A 45 0.39 1.35 5.73
CA THR A 45 0.52 2.09 7.00
C THR A 45 -0.82 2.25 7.71
N ARG A 46 -1.91 2.49 6.97
CA ARG A 46 -3.28 2.55 7.52
C ARG A 46 -3.70 1.20 8.10
N ILE A 47 -3.45 0.12 7.37
CA ILE A 47 -3.76 -1.25 7.79
C ILE A 47 -2.96 -1.62 9.05
N GLU A 48 -1.66 -1.34 9.08
CA GLU A 48 -0.83 -1.58 10.27
C GLU A 48 -1.33 -0.80 11.49
N THR A 49 -1.71 0.47 11.29
CA THR A 49 -2.26 1.31 12.36
C THR A 49 -3.58 0.75 12.87
N MET A 50 -4.45 0.29 11.97
CA MET A 50 -5.70 -0.38 12.31
C MET A 50 -5.45 -1.68 13.09
N PHE A 51 -4.52 -2.52 12.63
CA PHE A 51 -4.18 -3.76 13.35
C PHE A 51 -3.58 -3.46 14.73
N ARG A 52 -2.76 -2.42 14.86
CA ARG A 52 -2.23 -1.99 16.17
C ARG A 52 -3.34 -1.50 17.10
N SER A 53 -4.36 -0.80 16.59
CA SER A 53 -5.48 -0.32 17.42
C SER A 53 -6.44 -1.45 17.83
N ILE A 54 -6.53 -2.51 17.02
CA ILE A 54 -7.35 -3.71 17.28
C ILE A 54 -6.59 -4.76 18.11
N ARG A 55 -5.25 -4.70 18.16
CA ARG A 55 -4.41 -5.66 18.91
C ARG A 55 -4.87 -5.70 20.38
N GLY A 56 -5.45 -6.85 20.77
CA GLY A 56 -5.99 -7.09 22.12
C GLY A 56 -7.48 -6.78 22.30
N LYS A 57 -8.19 -6.27 21.28
CA LYS A 57 -9.63 -5.93 21.34
C LYS A 57 -10.54 -6.78 20.45
N GLY A 58 -9.98 -7.55 19.51
CA GLY A 58 -10.75 -8.37 18.57
C GLY A 58 -10.55 -9.87 18.79
N SER A 59 -11.62 -10.60 19.11
CA SER A 59 -11.65 -12.06 18.98
C SER A 59 -12.07 -12.41 17.55
N VAL A 60 -11.21 -13.07 16.77
CA VAL A 60 -11.63 -13.67 15.50
C VAL A 60 -12.48 -14.89 15.85
N ARG A 61 -13.78 -14.81 15.60
CA ARG A 61 -14.71 -15.94 15.70
C ARG A 61 -14.90 -16.51 14.30
N ASP A 62 -14.68 -17.80 14.14
CA ASP A 62 -15.06 -18.52 12.93
C ASP A 62 -16.60 -18.48 12.75
N VAL A 63 -17.11 -18.84 11.56
CA VAL A 63 -18.56 -18.92 11.24
C VAL A 63 -19.31 -19.82 12.23
N TYR A 64 -18.58 -20.77 12.84
CA TYR A 64 -19.07 -21.66 13.90
C TYR A 64 -18.88 -21.12 15.32
N GLY A 65 -18.54 -19.83 15.49
CA GLY A 65 -18.34 -19.19 16.78
C GLY A 65 -17.12 -19.68 17.57
N ARG A 66 -16.23 -20.47 16.95
CA ARG A 66 -15.04 -21.01 17.61
C ARG A 66 -13.97 -19.92 17.64
N THR A 67 -13.53 -19.56 18.84
CA THR A 67 -12.37 -18.70 19.03
C THR A 67 -11.13 -19.54 18.75
N ALA A 68 -10.29 -19.11 17.81
CA ALA A 68 -8.95 -19.65 17.69
C ALA A 68 -8.25 -19.45 19.04
N LYS A 69 -7.83 -20.56 19.65
CA LYS A 69 -7.16 -20.58 20.96
C LYS A 69 -5.75 -20.00 20.85
#